data_AF-A0A4R0XRM5-F1
#
_entry.id   AF-A0A4R0XRM5-F1
#
_cell.length_a   1.000
_cell.length_b   1.000
_cell.length_c   1.000
_cell.angle_alpha   90.00
_cell.angle_beta   90.00
_cell.angle_gamma   90.00
#
_symmetry.space_group_name_H-M   'P 1'
#
loop_
_entity.id
_entity.type
_entity.pdbx_description
1 polymer ?
#
loop_
_entity_poly.entity_id
_entity_poly.type
_entity_poly.pdbx_seq_one_letter_code
_entity_poly.pdbx_strand_id
1 'polypeptide(L)'
;MKVGTGKKAVVVKVALQNAGGDDTLGSIGWISTTSATGTTKTGGTLGELNGFENAAQKAARLLKAKADKAIAKVTADMVNKAINTSKPHSDTDIASTWTLPASVDVTVGTGRDAVVVKVALTNTGGDDTTGIISWTGVTSATGTTNTGSVNGSLNGFETAAQKAARLHKIKIEAAIPQVTVDMIN
;
A
#
# COMPACT_ATOMS: atom_id res chain seq x y z
N MET A 1 82.20 -18.66 22.06
CA MET A 1 80.93 -18.89 22.79
C MET A 1 79.87 -17.99 22.18
N LYS A 2 78.99 -18.50 21.31
CA LYS A 2 77.89 -17.70 20.71
C LYS A 2 76.73 -17.68 21.70
N VAL A 3 76.53 -16.55 22.38
CA VAL A 3 75.33 -16.34 23.20
C VAL A 3 74.17 -16.08 22.24
N GLY A 4 73.31 -17.07 22.06
CA GLY A 4 72.07 -16.93 21.31
C GLY A 4 71.12 -16.03 22.08
N THR A 5 70.88 -14.81 21.59
CA THR A 5 69.83 -13.94 22.10
C THR A 5 68.47 -14.54 21.74
N GLY A 6 67.90 -15.32 22.66
CA GLY A 6 66.54 -15.80 22.56
C GLY A 6 65.59 -14.61 22.45
N LYS A 7 64.87 -14.50 21.33
CA LYS A 7 63.83 -13.47 21.15
C LYS A 7 62.75 -13.72 22.20
N LYS A 8 62.69 -12.88 23.24
CA LYS A 8 61.54 -12.85 24.16
C LYS A 8 60.32 -12.36 23.37
N ALA A 9 59.21 -13.09 23.45
CA ALA A 9 57.95 -12.67 22.86
C ALA A 9 57.45 -11.39 23.53
N VAL A 10 57.04 -10.40 22.74
CA VAL A 10 56.41 -9.17 23.22
C VAL A 10 54.90 -9.37 23.20
N VAL A 11 54.25 -9.17 24.35
CA VAL A 11 52.78 -9.16 24.43
C VAL A 11 52.29 -7.74 24.21
N VAL A 12 51.40 -7.58 23.23
CA VAL A 12 50.70 -6.33 22.94
C VAL A 12 49.27 -6.45 23.44
N LYS A 13 48.83 -5.46 24.23
CA LYS A 13 47.44 -5.32 24.64
C LYS A 13 46.77 -4.28 23.76
N VAL A 14 45.55 -4.57 23.33
CA VAL A 14 44.71 -3.65 22.55
C VAL A 14 43.42 -3.44 23.33
N ALA A 15 43.09 -2.18 23.62
CA ALA A 15 41.79 -1.77 24.13
C ALA A 15 41.03 -1.04 23.02
N LEU A 16 39.74 -1.33 22.87
CA LEU A 16 38.85 -0.65 21.94
C LEU A 16 37.82 0.15 22.72
N GLN A 17 37.56 1.38 22.31
CA GLN A 17 36.54 2.25 22.87
C GLN A 17 35.62 2.76 21.77
N ASN A 18 34.32 2.81 22.05
CA ASN A 18 33.34 3.43 21.17
C ASN A 18 33.55 4.95 21.18
N ALA A 19 33.69 5.55 20.00
CA ALA A 19 33.91 6.98 19.81
C ALA A 19 32.65 7.73 19.34
N GLY A 20 31.51 7.04 19.23
CA GLY A 20 30.22 7.58 18.81
C GLY A 20 29.66 6.88 17.57
N GLY A 21 28.35 7.03 17.36
CA GLY A 21 27.67 6.56 16.15
C GLY A 21 27.17 7.73 15.31
N ASP A 22 27.09 7.52 14.00
CA ASP A 22 26.44 8.42 13.04
C ASP A 22 25.28 7.69 12.37
N ASP A 23 24.05 8.00 12.79
CA ASP A 23 22.83 7.43 12.23
C ASP A 23 22.55 7.88 10.79
N THR A 24 23.15 8.98 10.34
CA THR A 24 23.02 9.49 8.96
C THR A 24 23.88 8.66 8.02
N LEU A 25 25.09 8.32 8.44
CA LEU A 25 26.02 7.50 7.67
C LEU A 25 25.85 6.00 7.91
N GLY A 26 25.21 5.60 9.01
CA GLY A 26 25.14 4.22 9.43
C GLY A 26 26.51 3.70 9.84
N SER A 27 27.21 4.46 10.69
CA SER A 27 28.58 4.16 11.11
C SER A 27 28.81 4.27 12.62
N ILE A 28 29.84 3.58 13.11
CA ILE A 28 30.32 3.66 14.49
C ILE A 28 31.82 3.94 14.46
N GLY A 29 32.22 5.07 15.01
CA GLY A 29 33.62 5.40 15.25
C GLY A 29 34.18 4.61 16.44
N TRP A 30 35.44 4.21 16.36
CA TRP A 30 36.14 3.58 17.47
C TRP A 30 37.58 4.07 17.59
N ILE A 31 38.10 4.00 18.82
CA ILE A 31 39.49 4.32 19.15
C ILE A 31 40.15 3.03 19.65
N SER A 32 41.26 2.63 19.04
CA SER A 32 42.15 1.62 19.62
C SER A 32 43.24 2.28 20.42
N THR A 33 43.60 1.67 21.55
CA THR A 33 44.81 2.00 22.30
C THR A 33 45.64 0.73 22.43
N THR A 34 46.87 0.76 21.93
CA THR A 34 47.82 -0.34 22.02
C THR A 34 48.91 -0.04 23.04
N SER A 35 49.29 -1.05 23.81
CA SER A 35 50.41 -0.96 24.77
C SER A 35 51.21 -2.26 24.76
N ALA A 36 52.50 -2.19 25.06
CA ALA A 36 53.39 -3.36 25.12
C ALA A 36 54.03 -3.50 26.50
N THR A 37 54.08 -4.74 27.02
CA THR A 37 54.65 -5.04 28.34
C THR A 37 56.13 -4.65 28.40
N GLY A 38 56.53 -3.99 29.49
CA GLY A 38 57.92 -3.53 29.69
C GLY A 38 58.25 -2.20 29.01
N THR A 39 57.25 -1.50 28.46
CA THR A 39 57.42 -0.16 27.86
C THR A 39 56.36 0.81 28.39
N THR A 40 56.65 2.10 28.36
CA THR A 40 55.68 3.18 28.62
C THR A 40 55.06 3.74 27.34
N LYS A 41 55.40 3.19 26.16
CA LYS A 41 54.89 3.68 24.88
C LYS A 41 53.49 3.15 24.62
N THR A 42 52.60 4.03 24.19
CA THR A 42 51.26 3.71 23.71
C THR A 42 51.08 4.16 22.27
N GLY A 43 50.31 3.42 21.49
CA GLY A 43 49.84 3.83 20.18
C GLY A 43 48.32 3.92 20.16
N GLY A 44 47.76 4.63 19.18
CA GLY A 44 46.32 4.62 18.97
C GLY A 44 45.97 4.79 17.51
N THR A 45 44.81 4.25 17.14
CA THR A 45 44.24 4.39 15.80
C THR A 45 42.77 4.71 15.94
N LEU A 46 42.31 5.66 15.13
CA LEU A 46 40.89 5.91 14.91
C LEU A 46 40.45 5.05 13.75
N GLY A 47 39.30 4.42 13.89
CA GLY A 47 38.66 3.69 12.81
C GLY A 47 37.16 3.89 12.82
N GLU A 48 36.53 3.43 11.75
CA GLU A 48 35.09 3.53 11.54
C GLU A 48 34.58 2.16 11.08
N LEU A 49 33.51 1.69 11.72
CA LEU A 49 32.75 0.53 11.28
C LEU A 49 31.53 1.03 10.50
N ASN A 50 31.49 0.71 9.21
CA ASN A 50 30.45 1.15 8.27
C ASN A 50 29.50 0.00 7.91
N GLY A 51 28.34 0.34 7.36
CA GLY A 51 27.36 -0.63 6.86
C GLY A 51 26.19 -0.91 7.81
N PHE A 52 26.01 -0.12 8.86
CA PHE A 52 24.78 -0.16 9.65
C PHE A 52 23.62 0.49 8.89
N GLU A 53 22.38 0.15 9.25
CA GLU A 53 21.20 0.81 8.71
C GLU A 53 21.23 2.30 9.08
N ASN A 54 21.20 3.18 8.09
CA ASN A 54 21.08 4.61 8.31
C ASN A 54 19.61 5.08 8.40
N ALA A 55 19.41 6.33 8.82
CA ALA A 55 18.08 6.90 9.03
C ALA A 55 17.20 6.85 7.76
N ALA A 56 17.78 7.08 6.58
CA ALA A 56 17.05 7.03 5.31
C ALA A 56 16.62 5.59 4.95
N GLN A 57 17.51 4.61 5.15
CA GLN A 57 17.20 3.19 4.94
C GLN A 57 16.11 2.70 5.89
N LYS A 58 16.20 3.09 7.18
CA LYS A 58 15.17 2.79 8.17
C LYS A 58 13.82 3.38 7.79
N ALA A 59 13.79 4.64 7.36
CA ALA A 59 12.57 5.30 6.90
C ALA A 59 11.96 4.59 5.68
N ALA A 60 12.78 4.22 4.69
CA ALA A 60 12.34 3.48 3.51
C ALA A 60 11.76 2.09 3.88
N ARG A 61 12.43 1.35 4.77
CA ARG A 61 11.94 0.05 5.27
C ARG A 61 10.60 0.18 6.00
N LEU A 62 10.44 1.19 6.85
CA LEU A 62 9.20 1.44 7.56
C LEU A 62 8.06 1.85 6.61
N LEU A 63 8.34 2.72 5.64
CA LEU A 63 7.37 3.10 4.62
C LEU A 63 6.91 1.89 3.80
N LYS A 64 7.86 1.06 3.35
CA LYS A 64 7.55 -0.19 2.63
C LYS A 64 6.64 -1.11 3.46
N ALA A 65 6.98 -1.33 4.73
CA ALA A 65 6.20 -2.19 5.62
C ALA A 65 4.77 -1.66 5.86
N LYS A 66 4.59 -0.33 5.92
CA LYS A 66 3.25 0.29 6.02
C LYS A 66 2.46 0.08 4.73
N ALA A 67 3.08 0.33 3.57
CA ALA A 67 2.47 0.15 2.26
C ALA A 67 2.03 -1.31 2.03
N ASP A 68 2.91 -2.27 2.32
CA ASP A 68 2.62 -3.70 2.20
C ASP A 68 1.41 -4.12 3.06
N LYS A 69 1.35 -3.64 4.31
CA LYS A 69 0.22 -3.90 5.21
C LYS A 69 -1.07 -3.24 4.73
N ALA A 70 -0.99 -2.06 4.13
CA ALA A 70 -2.16 -1.35 3.63
C ALA A 70 -2.76 -2.06 2.42
N ILE A 71 -1.92 -2.49 1.47
CA ILE A 71 -2.31 -3.29 0.31
C ILE A 71 -3.10 -4.53 0.74
N ALA A 72 -2.59 -5.28 1.71
CA ALA A 72 -3.25 -6.50 2.21
C ALA A 72 -4.59 -6.25 2.94
N LYS A 73 -4.90 -5.00 3.31
CA LYS A 73 -6.12 -4.62 4.02
C LYS A 73 -7.21 -4.06 3.12
N VAL A 74 -6.93 -3.85 1.83
CA VAL A 74 -7.95 -3.38 0.89
C VAL A 74 -9.01 -4.47 0.73
N THR A 75 -10.27 -4.09 0.93
CA THR A 75 -11.43 -4.98 0.80
C THR A 75 -12.34 -4.52 -0.33
N ALA A 76 -13.21 -5.42 -0.80
CA ALA A 76 -14.19 -5.10 -1.83
C ALA A 76 -15.10 -3.92 -1.43
N ASP A 77 -15.52 -3.84 -0.17
CA ASP A 77 -16.37 -2.75 0.33
C ASP A 77 -15.66 -1.39 0.28
N MET A 78 -14.38 -1.35 0.64
CA MET A 78 -13.59 -0.12 0.55
C MET A 78 -13.46 0.36 -0.90
N VAL A 79 -13.25 -0.58 -1.83
CA VAL A 79 -13.20 -0.29 -3.27
C VAL A 79 -14.56 0.16 -3.78
N ASN A 80 -15.65 -0.55 -3.45
CA ASN A 80 -17.01 -0.18 -3.84
C ASN A 80 -17.40 1.22 -3.33
N LYS A 81 -17.03 1.55 -2.09
CA LYS A 81 -17.22 2.90 -1.55
C LYS A 81 -16.43 3.95 -2.32
N ALA A 82 -15.18 3.65 -2.68
CA ALA A 82 -14.36 4.55 -3.49
C ALA A 82 -14.89 4.71 -4.91
N ILE A 83 -15.39 3.62 -5.53
CA ILE A 83 -16.09 3.65 -6.82
C ILE A 83 -17.32 4.57 -6.74
N ASN A 84 -18.20 4.36 -5.76
CA ASN A 84 -19.40 5.19 -5.58
C ASN A 84 -19.09 6.67 -5.28
N THR A 85 -17.98 6.93 -4.59
CA THR A 85 -17.51 8.31 -4.36
C THR A 85 -16.99 8.94 -5.65
N SER A 86 -16.27 8.17 -6.47
CA SER A 86 -15.71 8.65 -7.74
C SER A 86 -16.75 8.79 -8.84
N LYS A 87 -17.72 7.88 -8.89
CA LYS A 87 -18.79 7.83 -9.88
C LYS A 87 -20.00 7.16 -9.23
N PRO A 88 -20.96 7.94 -8.71
CA PRO A 88 -22.21 7.40 -8.18
C PRO A 88 -23.04 6.71 -9.26
N HIS A 89 -23.87 5.76 -8.84
CA HIS A 89 -24.94 5.16 -9.62
C HIS A 89 -26.21 5.07 -8.77
N SER A 90 -27.31 4.70 -9.42
CA SER A 90 -28.66 4.61 -8.87
C SER A 90 -29.36 3.34 -9.36
N ASP A 91 -30.53 3.09 -8.78
CA ASP A 91 -31.45 2.01 -9.18
C ASP A 91 -32.13 2.23 -10.54
N THR A 92 -31.79 3.31 -11.24
CA THR A 92 -32.22 3.60 -12.62
C THR A 92 -31.09 3.44 -13.64
N ASP A 93 -29.84 3.28 -13.18
CA ASP A 93 -28.69 3.02 -14.04
C ASP A 93 -28.65 1.54 -14.47
N ILE A 94 -28.23 1.27 -15.71
CA ILE A 94 -28.20 -0.09 -16.26
C ILE A 94 -26.76 -0.63 -16.21
N ALA A 95 -26.56 -1.77 -15.54
CA ALA A 95 -25.25 -2.37 -15.29
C ALA A 95 -24.44 -2.59 -16.58
N SER A 96 -25.06 -3.11 -17.63
CA SER A 96 -24.40 -3.38 -18.93
C SER A 96 -23.90 -2.14 -19.66
N THR A 97 -24.45 -0.96 -19.35
CA THR A 97 -24.12 0.31 -20.02
C THR A 97 -23.29 1.26 -19.15
N TRP A 98 -23.25 1.02 -17.84
CA TRP A 98 -22.54 1.89 -16.92
C TRP A 98 -21.03 1.61 -16.94
N THR A 99 -20.25 2.66 -17.19
CA THR A 99 -18.78 2.53 -17.30
C THR A 99 -18.12 2.54 -15.92
N LEU A 100 -17.43 1.44 -15.58
CA LEU A 100 -16.56 1.35 -14.42
C LEU A 100 -15.37 2.33 -14.53
N PRO A 101 -15.03 3.10 -13.49
CA PRO A 101 -13.80 3.89 -13.46
C PRO A 101 -12.56 3.01 -13.65
N ALA A 102 -11.54 3.51 -14.36
CA ALA A 102 -10.31 2.74 -14.59
C ALA A 102 -9.47 2.54 -13.31
N SER A 103 -9.58 3.44 -12.35
CA SER A 103 -8.95 3.27 -11.04
C SER A 103 -9.64 4.11 -9.98
N VAL A 104 -9.46 3.71 -8.72
CA VAL A 104 -9.89 4.47 -7.54
C VAL A 104 -8.79 4.48 -6.48
N ASP A 105 -8.82 5.47 -5.60
CA ASP A 105 -7.92 5.56 -4.46
C ASP A 105 -8.66 5.15 -3.17
N VAL A 106 -8.06 4.22 -2.44
CA VAL A 106 -8.58 3.71 -1.18
C VAL A 106 -7.65 4.13 -0.05
N THR A 107 -8.19 4.84 0.94
CA THR A 107 -7.41 5.21 2.14
C THR A 107 -7.54 4.13 3.21
N VAL A 108 -6.42 3.54 3.60
CA VAL A 108 -6.32 2.53 4.66
C VAL A 108 -5.67 3.13 5.90
N GLY A 109 -6.34 3.04 7.05
CA GLY A 109 -5.87 3.64 8.30
C GLY A 109 -6.44 5.04 8.53
N THR A 110 -5.90 5.76 9.51
CA THR A 110 -6.34 7.11 9.89
C THR A 110 -5.16 8.00 10.27
N GLY A 111 -5.36 9.32 10.19
CA GLY A 111 -4.35 10.30 10.59
C GLY A 111 -3.03 10.18 9.83
N ARG A 112 -1.91 10.29 10.54
CA ARG A 112 -0.55 10.25 9.96
C ARG A 112 -0.11 8.86 9.49
N ASP A 113 -0.85 7.82 9.86
CA ASP A 113 -0.59 6.44 9.44
C ASP A 113 -1.49 5.99 8.29
N ALA A 114 -2.33 6.89 7.77
CA ALA A 114 -3.14 6.62 6.59
C ALA A 114 -2.24 6.40 5.37
N VAL A 115 -2.50 5.31 4.64
CA VAL A 115 -1.85 5.00 3.38
C VAL A 115 -2.90 5.01 2.29
N VAL A 116 -2.61 5.74 1.21
CA VAL A 116 -3.42 5.71 -0.01
C VAL A 116 -2.96 4.52 -0.86
N VAL A 117 -3.90 3.63 -1.14
CA VAL A 117 -3.70 2.48 -2.03
C VAL A 117 -4.49 2.75 -3.30
N LYS A 118 -3.79 2.80 -4.42
CA LYS A 118 -4.41 2.90 -5.74
C LYS A 118 -4.88 1.53 -6.19
N VAL A 119 -6.12 1.45 -6.66
CA VAL A 119 -6.73 0.22 -7.18
C VAL A 119 -7.03 0.43 -8.66
N ALA A 120 -6.28 -0.24 -9.54
CA ALA A 120 -6.57 -0.28 -10.97
C ALA A 120 -7.66 -1.32 -11.21
N LEU A 121 -8.78 -0.91 -11.79
CA LEU A 121 -9.99 -1.71 -11.92
C LEU A 121 -10.15 -2.24 -13.34
N THR A 122 -10.58 -3.50 -13.44
CA THR A 122 -10.96 -4.14 -14.69
C THR A 122 -12.40 -4.62 -14.56
N ASN A 123 -13.28 -4.16 -15.46
CA ASN A 123 -14.65 -4.64 -15.54
C ASN A 123 -14.65 -6.07 -16.09
N THR A 124 -15.26 -7.02 -15.38
CA THR A 124 -15.39 -8.41 -15.82
C THR A 124 -16.78 -8.74 -16.36
N GLY A 125 -17.77 -7.87 -16.16
CA GLY A 125 -19.10 -8.01 -16.75
C GLY A 125 -20.18 -7.25 -15.98
N GLY A 126 -21.24 -6.86 -16.68
CA GLY A 126 -22.48 -6.35 -16.10
C GLY A 126 -23.62 -7.35 -16.33
N ASP A 127 -24.44 -7.57 -15.31
CA ASP A 127 -25.63 -8.41 -15.36
C ASP A 127 -26.87 -7.57 -15.04
N ASP A 128 -27.64 -7.24 -16.08
CA ASP A 128 -28.89 -6.48 -15.96
C ASP A 128 -30.01 -7.32 -15.32
N THR A 129 -29.87 -8.64 -15.23
CA THR A 129 -30.87 -9.48 -14.55
C THR A 129 -30.82 -9.26 -13.05
N THR A 130 -29.59 -9.16 -12.50
CA THR A 130 -29.34 -9.02 -11.06
C THR A 130 -28.98 -7.59 -10.64
N GLY A 131 -28.70 -6.70 -11.60
CA GLY A 131 -28.34 -5.30 -11.32
C GLY A 131 -26.93 -5.18 -10.73
N ILE A 132 -25.98 -5.93 -11.29
CA ILE A 132 -24.62 -6.09 -10.74
C ILE A 132 -23.56 -5.82 -11.80
N ILE A 133 -22.48 -5.14 -11.42
CA ILE A 133 -21.22 -5.10 -12.18
C ILE A 133 -20.14 -5.84 -11.40
N SER A 134 -19.53 -6.85 -12.02
CA SER A 134 -18.37 -7.56 -11.46
C SER A 134 -17.06 -6.92 -11.90
N TRP A 135 -16.08 -6.91 -11.02
CA TRP A 135 -14.78 -6.29 -11.28
C TRP A 135 -13.64 -7.03 -10.58
N THR A 136 -12.44 -6.88 -11.13
CA THR A 136 -11.18 -7.23 -10.47
C THR A 136 -10.33 -5.97 -10.31
N GLY A 137 -9.47 -5.96 -9.31
CA GLY A 137 -8.67 -4.81 -8.93
C GLY A 137 -7.23 -5.21 -8.63
N VAL A 138 -6.27 -4.47 -9.19
CA VAL A 138 -4.85 -4.57 -8.84
C VAL A 138 -4.49 -3.40 -7.95
N THR A 139 -3.99 -3.70 -6.75
CA THR A 139 -3.64 -2.72 -5.72
C THR A 139 -2.15 -2.38 -5.77
N SER A 140 -1.81 -1.11 -5.58
CA SER A 140 -0.44 -0.62 -5.44
C SER A 140 -0.38 0.59 -4.51
N ALA A 141 0.78 0.81 -3.89
CA ALA A 141 0.99 1.93 -2.97
C ALA A 141 2.43 2.43 -3.05
N THR A 142 2.63 3.72 -2.77
CA THR A 142 3.97 4.33 -2.73
C THR A 142 4.84 3.70 -1.65
N GLY A 143 6.13 3.49 -1.96
CA GLY A 143 7.11 2.96 -1.03
C GLY A 143 7.28 1.44 -1.07
N THR A 144 6.54 0.74 -1.93
CA THR A 144 6.74 -0.69 -2.19
C THR A 144 6.55 -1.00 -3.68
N THR A 145 7.17 -2.08 -4.15
CA THR A 145 6.90 -2.68 -5.47
C THR A 145 5.90 -3.83 -5.39
N ASN A 146 5.47 -4.20 -4.17
CA ASN A 146 4.48 -5.23 -3.98
C ASN A 146 3.12 -4.75 -4.49
N THR A 147 2.38 -5.69 -5.04
CA THR A 147 0.98 -5.51 -5.46
C THR A 147 0.12 -6.56 -4.78
N GLY A 148 -1.19 -6.31 -4.76
CA GLY A 148 -2.18 -7.29 -4.34
C GLY A 148 -3.35 -7.30 -5.32
N SER A 149 -4.24 -8.27 -5.18
CA SER A 149 -5.48 -8.35 -5.93
C SER A 149 -6.69 -8.31 -5.01
N VAL A 150 -7.77 -7.71 -5.48
CA VAL A 150 -9.07 -7.67 -4.82
C VAL A 150 -10.14 -7.78 -5.89
N ASN A 151 -11.16 -8.59 -5.65
CA ASN A 151 -12.27 -8.80 -6.58
C ASN A 151 -13.56 -8.43 -5.86
N GLY A 152 -14.56 -8.00 -6.61
CA GLY A 152 -15.84 -7.65 -6.02
C GLY A 152 -16.94 -7.44 -7.05
N SER A 153 -18.10 -7.06 -6.53
CA SER A 153 -19.29 -6.76 -7.30
C SER A 153 -19.91 -5.47 -6.77
N LEU A 154 -20.29 -4.58 -7.68
CA LEU A 154 -21.02 -3.36 -7.40
C LEU A 154 -22.50 -3.60 -7.71
N ASN A 155 -23.35 -3.47 -6.68
CA ASN A 155 -24.78 -3.74 -6.76
C ASN A 155 -25.59 -2.44 -6.75
N GLY A 156 -26.89 -2.55 -7.00
CA GLY A 156 -27.82 -1.42 -6.90
C GLY A 156 -28.16 -0.76 -8.22
N PHE A 157 -27.88 -1.43 -9.35
CA PHE A 157 -28.34 -1.02 -10.68
C PHE A 157 -29.78 -1.49 -10.94
N GLU A 158 -30.44 -0.86 -11.92
CA GLU A 158 -31.75 -1.26 -12.41
C GLU A 158 -31.71 -2.70 -12.95
N THR A 159 -32.57 -3.57 -12.42
CA THR A 159 -32.78 -4.91 -12.98
C THR A 159 -33.70 -4.87 -14.20
N ALA A 160 -33.60 -5.88 -15.06
CA ALA A 160 -34.48 -6.04 -16.22
C ALA A 160 -35.97 -6.07 -15.82
N ALA A 161 -36.30 -6.69 -14.69
CA ALA A 161 -37.65 -6.72 -14.14
C ALA A 161 -38.13 -5.32 -13.69
N GLN A 162 -37.29 -4.57 -12.97
CA GLN A 162 -37.61 -3.18 -12.57
C GLN A 162 -37.79 -2.28 -13.79
N LYS A 163 -36.89 -2.39 -14.78
CA LYS A 163 -36.98 -1.66 -16.04
C LYS A 163 -38.29 -1.95 -16.77
N ALA A 164 -38.68 -3.22 -16.89
CA ALA A 164 -39.94 -3.62 -17.52
C ALA A 164 -41.16 -3.06 -16.78
N ALA A 165 -41.17 -3.14 -15.44
CA ALA A 165 -42.24 -2.60 -14.61
C ALA A 165 -42.35 -1.07 -14.74
N ARG A 166 -41.22 -0.35 -14.72
CA ARG A 166 -41.17 1.10 -14.92
C ARG A 166 -41.72 1.50 -16.29
N LEU A 167 -41.30 0.80 -17.35
CA LEU A 167 -41.80 1.08 -18.70
C LEU A 167 -43.29 0.76 -18.84
N HIS A 168 -43.79 -0.29 -18.19
CA HIS A 168 -45.22 -0.61 -18.19
C HIS A 168 -46.04 0.47 -17.48
N LYS A 169 -45.57 0.95 -16.33
CA LYS A 169 -46.18 2.07 -15.60
C LYS A 169 -46.24 3.34 -16.46
N ILE A 170 -45.13 3.71 -17.11
CA ILE A 170 -45.08 4.88 -18.01
C ILE A 170 -46.09 4.75 -19.15
N LYS A 171 -46.24 3.55 -19.73
CA LYS A 171 -47.22 3.31 -20.80
C LYS A 171 -48.67 3.46 -20.30
N ILE A 172 -48.98 2.96 -19.11
CA ILE A 172 -50.30 3.13 -18.49
C ILE A 172 -50.57 4.62 -18.24
N GLU A 173 -49.63 5.33 -17.62
CA GLU A 173 -49.76 6.75 -17.30
C GLU A 173 -49.93 7.60 -18.58
N ALA A 174 -49.23 7.27 -19.67
CA ALA A 174 -49.40 7.93 -20.96
C ALA A 174 -50.75 7.63 -21.64
N ALA A 175 -51.38 6.50 -21.32
CA ALA A 175 -52.67 6.11 -21.90
C ALA A 175 -53.87 6.77 -21.20
N ILE A 176 -53.76 7.14 -19.92
CA ILE A 176 -54.86 7.74 -19.14
C ILE A 176 -55.45 9.00 -19.80
N PRO A 177 -54.65 9.98 -20.27
CA PRO A 177 -55.19 11.18 -20.93
C PRO A 177 -55.85 10.92 -22.30
N GLN A 178 -55.65 9.73 -22.88
CA GLN A 178 -56.22 9.35 -24.18
C GLN A 178 -57.62 8.74 -24.05
N VAL A 179 -58.11 8.51 -22.82
CA VAL A 179 -59.47 8.01 -22.59
C VAL A 179 -60.47 9.13 -22.88
N THR A 180 -61.23 9.00 -23.96
CA THR A 180 -62.31 9.94 -24.31
C THR A 180 -63.65 9.49 -23.71
N VAL A 181 -64.62 10.40 -23.63
CA VAL A 181 -65.98 10.10 -23.12
C VAL A 181 -66.65 8.98 -23.93
N ASP A 182 -66.36 8.90 -25.24
CA ASP A 182 -66.88 7.86 -26.13
C ASP A 182 -66.31 6.46 -25.84
N MET A 183 -65.20 6.36 -25.10
CA MET A 183 -64.59 5.08 -24.68
C MET A 183 -65.17 4.54 -23.36
N ILE A 184 -66.01 5.33 -22.67
CA ILE A 184 -66.56 5.01 -21.34
C ILE A 184 -68.03 4.54 -21.41
N ASN A 185 -68.72 4.79 -22.52
CA ASN A 185 -70.13 4.44 -22.77
C ASN A 185 -70.28 3.19 -23.64
#